data_AF-A0A3D3AD85-F1
#
_entry.id   AF-A0A3D3AD85-F1
#
_cell.length_a   1.000
_cell.length_b   1.000
_cell.length_c   1.000
_cell.angle_alpha   90.00
_cell.angle_beta   90.00
_cell.angle_gamma   90.00
#
_symmetry.space_group_name_H-M   'P 1'
#
loop_
_entity.id
_entity.type
_entity.pdbx_description
1 polymer ?
#
loop_
_entity_poly.entity_id
_entity_poly.type
_entity_poly.pdbx_seq_one_letter_code
_entity_poly.pdbx_strand_id
1 'polypeptide(L)'
;PKGVGALYIRKGVKIDNLVHGGGQERGRRAGTENIPGIVGLGKAIEMATSDIEGHSQKLRTMRDKMIKGIQENIPYAKLNGHREKRLPGNINFSFSFIEGESMLL
;
A
#
# COMPACT_ATOMS: atom_id res chain seq x y z
N PRO A 1 3.68 -7.87 9.50
CA PRO A 1 4.64 -7.18 10.39
C PRO A 1 5.64 -6.38 9.53
N LYS A 2 6.32 -5.38 10.08
CA LYS A 2 7.40 -4.69 9.34
C LYS A 2 8.60 -5.64 9.17
N GLY A 3 9.40 -5.45 8.12
CA GLY A 3 10.62 -6.26 7.87
C GLY A 3 10.39 -7.63 7.21
N VAL A 4 9.20 -7.90 6.68
CA VAL A 4 8.88 -9.11 5.91
C VAL A 4 8.06 -8.74 4.67
N GLY A 5 8.26 -9.47 3.58
CA GLY A 5 7.52 -9.32 2.33
C GLY A 5 7.63 -10.58 1.49
N ALA A 6 7.01 -10.59 0.32
CA ALA A 6 7.04 -11.71 -0.61
C ALA A 6 7.17 -11.23 -2.06
N LEU A 7 7.80 -12.05 -2.89
CA LEU A 7 7.87 -11.88 -4.33
C LEU A 7 7.22 -13.09 -5.00
N TYR A 8 6.15 -12.88 -5.76
CA TYR A 8 5.55 -13.92 -6.58
C TYR A 8 6.30 -14.04 -7.91
N ILE A 9 6.79 -15.24 -8.21
CA ILE A 9 7.46 -15.56 -9.47
C ILE A 9 6.61 -16.59 -10.21
N ARG A 10 6.10 -16.20 -11.39
CA ARG A 10 5.34 -17.11 -12.25
C ARG A 10 6.21 -18.31 -12.65
N LYS A 11 5.63 -19.51 -12.64
CA LYS A 11 6.30 -20.74 -13.11
C LYS A 11 6.88 -20.53 -14.51
N GLY A 12 8.13 -20.93 -14.70
CA GLY A 12 8.87 -20.76 -15.96
C GLY A 12 9.72 -19.50 -16.04
N VAL A 13 9.47 -18.49 -15.20
CA VAL A 13 10.32 -17.30 -15.13
C VAL A 13 11.60 -17.63 -14.35
N LYS A 14 12.74 -17.37 -14.96
CA LYS A 14 14.06 -17.45 -14.31
C LYS A 14 14.47 -16.04 -13.88
N ILE A 15 14.94 -15.92 -12.65
CA ILE A 15 15.54 -14.71 -12.10
C ILE A 15 16.87 -15.08 -11.43
N ASP A 16 17.81 -14.15 -11.45
CA ASP A 16 19.04 -14.27 -10.67
C ASP A 16 18.80 -13.92 -9.21
N ASN A 17 19.58 -14.52 -8.33
CA ASN A 17 19.51 -14.23 -6.91
C ASN A 17 20.25 -12.93 -6.62
N LEU A 18 19.66 -12.08 -5.78
CA LEU A 18 20.37 -10.92 -5.21
C LEU A 18 21.13 -11.30 -3.93
N VAL A 19 20.59 -12.26 -3.17
CA VAL A 19 21.15 -12.72 -1.88
C VAL A 19 21.57 -14.18 -2.02
N HIS A 20 22.88 -14.42 -1.98
CA HIS A 20 23.49 -15.75 -2.16
C HIS A 20 23.82 -16.40 -0.80
N GLY A 21 23.83 -17.74 -0.74
CA GLY A 21 24.09 -18.50 0.49
C GLY A 21 23.42 -19.87 0.50
N GLY A 22 22.96 -20.30 1.68
CA GLY A 22 22.54 -21.68 2.01
C GLY A 22 21.30 -22.26 1.32
N GLY A 23 20.85 -21.70 0.19
CA GLY A 23 19.81 -22.32 -0.63
C GLY A 23 18.37 -22.22 -0.11
N GLN A 24 18.10 -21.39 0.90
CA GLN A 24 16.74 -21.10 1.38
C GLN A 24 15.83 -20.55 0.26
N GLU A 25 14.52 -20.57 0.49
CA GLU A 25 13.52 -20.08 -0.49
C GLU A 25 13.67 -20.74 -1.87
N ARG A 26 13.89 -22.07 -1.91
CA ARG A 26 14.16 -22.85 -3.13
C ARG A 26 15.39 -22.34 -3.91
N GLY A 27 16.40 -21.91 -3.16
CA GLY A 27 17.61 -21.31 -3.71
C GLY A 27 17.37 -19.96 -4.38
N ARG A 28 16.36 -19.18 -3.97
CA ARG A 28 16.06 -17.85 -4.55
C ARG A 28 16.50 -16.69 -3.67
N ARG A 29 16.51 -16.87 -2.36
CA ARG A 29 16.90 -15.84 -1.40
C ARG A 29 17.50 -16.54 -0.19
N ALA A 30 18.81 -16.41 -0.03
CA ALA A 30 19.49 -17.02 1.11
C ALA A 30 19.20 -16.30 2.44
N GLY A 31 19.49 -17.00 3.53
CA GLY A 31 19.35 -16.53 4.90
C GLY A 31 18.21 -17.24 5.64
N THR A 32 18.44 -17.52 6.93
CA THR A 32 17.47 -18.19 7.80
C THR A 32 16.11 -17.50 7.77
N GLU A 33 15.06 -18.31 7.69
CA GLU A 33 13.69 -17.86 7.57
C GLU A 33 13.24 -17.13 8.84
N ASN A 34 12.69 -15.93 8.68
CA ASN A 34 12.02 -15.21 9.76
C ASN A 34 10.63 -15.81 9.97
N ILE A 35 10.56 -16.99 10.60
CA ILE A 35 9.31 -17.75 10.79
C ILE A 35 8.20 -16.90 11.43
N PRO A 36 8.43 -16.17 12.55
CA PRO A 36 7.38 -15.31 13.14
C PRO A 36 6.90 -14.22 12.17
N GLY A 37 7.83 -13.60 11.43
CA GLY A 37 7.51 -12.62 10.41
C GLY A 37 6.64 -13.19 9.29
N ILE A 38 7.00 -14.36 8.78
CA ILE A 38 6.29 -15.07 7.70
C ILE A 38 4.88 -15.47 8.15
N VAL A 39 4.73 -16.03 9.35
CA VAL A 39 3.41 -16.38 9.92
C VAL A 39 2.54 -15.11 10.06
N GLY A 40 3.12 -14.02 10.58
CA GLY A 40 2.41 -12.76 10.71
C GLY A 40 2.01 -12.15 9.36
N LEU A 41 2.83 -12.31 8.31
CA LEU A 41 2.47 -11.91 6.95
C LEU A 41 1.31 -12.75 6.41
N GLY A 42 1.36 -14.07 6.58
CA GLY A 42 0.29 -14.98 6.17
C GLY A 42 -1.05 -14.61 6.80
N LYS A 43 -1.08 -14.37 8.11
CA LYS A 43 -2.31 -13.94 8.79
C LYS A 43 -2.81 -12.58 8.32
N ALA A 44 -1.91 -11.64 8.07
CA ALA A 44 -2.29 -10.33 7.54
C ALA A 44 -2.91 -10.43 6.14
N ILE A 45 -2.39 -11.30 5.27
CA ILE A 45 -2.97 -11.56 3.94
C ILE A 45 -4.36 -12.19 4.07
N GLU A 46 -4.50 -13.22 4.92
CA GLU A 46 -5.79 -13.87 5.18
C GLU A 46 -6.87 -12.86 5.58
N MET A 47 -6.56 -11.99 6.57
CA MET A 47 -7.48 -10.94 7.03
C MET A 47 -7.73 -9.85 5.98
N ALA A 48 -6.69 -9.44 5.23
CA ALA A 48 -6.85 -8.40 4.22
C ALA A 48 -7.68 -8.87 3.01
N THR A 49 -7.68 -10.18 2.74
CA THR A 49 -8.36 -10.78 1.58
C THR A 49 -9.72 -11.39 1.93
N SER A 50 -10.12 -11.43 3.20
CA SER A 50 -11.40 -12.02 3.61
C SER A 50 -12.62 -11.21 3.14
N ASP A 51 -12.46 -9.90 2.89
CA ASP A 51 -13.51 -9.01 2.38
C ASP A 51 -12.90 -7.80 1.65
N ILE A 52 -12.30 -8.02 0.48
CA ILE A 52 -11.63 -6.96 -0.28
C ILE A 52 -12.63 -5.89 -0.72
N GLU A 53 -13.80 -6.31 -1.22
CA GLU A 53 -14.84 -5.44 -1.75
C GLU A 53 -15.43 -4.56 -0.65
N GLY A 54 -15.81 -5.14 0.50
CA GLY A 54 -16.40 -4.39 1.61
C GLY A 54 -15.41 -3.42 2.25
N HIS A 55 -14.15 -3.83 2.44
CA HIS A 55 -13.08 -2.93 2.89
C HIS A 55 -12.86 -1.77 1.90
N SER A 56 -12.79 -2.07 0.60
CA SER A 56 -12.60 -1.06 -0.44
C SER A 56 -13.76 -0.08 -0.51
N GLN A 57 -15.01 -0.56 -0.40
CA GLN A 57 -16.20 0.28 -0.44
C GLN A 57 -16.28 1.22 0.77
N LYS A 58 -15.98 0.70 1.97
CA LYS A 58 -15.92 1.50 3.19
C LYS A 58 -14.88 2.62 3.07
N LEU A 59 -13.66 2.29 2.65
CA LEU A 59 -12.58 3.27 2.46
C LEU A 59 -12.93 4.31 1.38
N ARG A 60 -13.45 3.87 0.23
CA ARG A 60 -13.87 4.75 -0.86
C ARG A 60 -14.94 5.75 -0.40
N THR A 61 -15.91 5.31 0.38
CA THR A 61 -16.98 6.18 0.90
C THR A 61 -16.42 7.30 1.78
N MET A 62 -15.48 6.96 2.69
CA MET A 62 -14.82 7.96 3.54
C MET A 62 -13.93 8.90 2.70
N ARG A 63 -13.19 8.35 1.74
CA ARG A 63 -12.34 9.11 0.82
C ARG A 63 -13.14 10.13 0.03
N ASP A 64 -14.24 9.71 -0.60
CA ASP A 64 -15.04 10.57 -1.48
C ASP A 64 -15.74 11.68 -0.68
N LYS A 65 -16.19 11.38 0.55
CA LYS A 65 -16.72 12.37 1.49
C LYS A 65 -15.66 13.44 1.83
N MET A 66 -14.44 13.02 2.16
CA MET A 66 -13.35 13.94 2.52
C MET A 66 -12.91 14.79 1.32
N ILE A 67 -12.76 14.17 0.14
CA ILE A 67 -12.40 14.87 -1.09
C ILE A 67 -13.44 15.94 -1.43
N LYS A 68 -14.74 15.60 -1.37
CA LYS A 68 -15.83 16.54 -1.61
C LYS A 68 -15.78 17.70 -0.61
N GLY A 69 -15.67 17.40 0.67
CA GLY A 69 -15.57 18.41 1.72
C GLY A 69 -14.41 19.39 1.53
N ILE A 70 -13.22 18.89 1.19
CA ILE A 70 -12.06 19.75 0.92
C ILE A 70 -12.33 20.68 -0.26
N GLN A 71 -12.84 20.17 -1.38
CA GLN A 71 -13.07 20.99 -2.57
C GLN A 71 -14.17 22.03 -2.42
N GLU A 72 -15.19 21.72 -1.60
CA GLU A 72 -16.30 22.64 -1.34
C GLU A 72 -15.92 23.76 -0.36
N ASN A 73 -15.00 23.49 0.57
CA ASN A 73 -14.73 24.40 1.69
C ASN A 73 -13.36 25.07 1.65
N ILE A 74 -12.41 24.56 0.87
CA ILE A 74 -11.03 25.09 0.83
C ILE A 74 -10.74 25.65 -0.57
N PRO A 75 -10.73 26.98 -0.73
CA PRO A 75 -10.36 27.62 -1.99
C PRO A 75 -8.95 27.22 -2.44
N TYR A 76 -8.75 27.14 -3.75
CA TYR A 76 -7.46 26.81 -4.37
C TYR A 76 -6.88 25.43 -3.95
N ALA A 77 -7.73 24.52 -3.46
CA ALA A 77 -7.38 23.12 -3.24
C ALA A 77 -7.51 22.32 -4.55
N LYS A 78 -6.43 21.65 -4.95
CA LYS A 78 -6.38 20.79 -6.14
C LYS A 78 -6.11 19.34 -5.75
N LEU A 79 -6.97 18.43 -6.19
CA LEU A 79 -6.77 16.99 -6.03
C LEU A 79 -5.70 16.49 -7.02
N ASN A 80 -4.71 15.76 -6.52
CA ASN A 80 -3.60 15.19 -7.31
C ASN A 80 -3.87 13.75 -7.72
N GLY A 81 -3.70 13.46 -9.01
CA GLY A 81 -3.96 12.13 -9.61
C GLY A 81 -5.42 11.94 -10.07
N HIS A 82 -5.68 10.82 -10.77
CA HIS A 82 -6.96 10.56 -11.42
C HIS A 82 -8.12 10.47 -10.42
N ARG A 83 -9.29 11.10 -10.69
CA ARG A 83 -10.46 11.11 -9.78
C ARG A 83 -10.97 9.71 -9.45
N GLU A 84 -11.25 8.91 -10.47
CA GLU A 84 -11.92 7.60 -10.34
C GLU A 84 -10.96 6.41 -10.24
N LYS A 85 -9.96 6.33 -11.13
CA LYS A 85 -8.87 5.33 -11.12
C LYS A 85 -7.86 5.61 -10.00
N ARG A 86 -8.32 5.51 -8.76
CA ARG A 86 -7.57 5.78 -7.54
C ARG A 86 -7.82 4.71 -6.49
N LEU A 87 -6.78 4.38 -5.74
CA LEU A 87 -6.87 3.55 -4.54
C LEU A 87 -7.96 4.08 -3.57
N PRO A 88 -8.71 3.19 -2.91
CA PRO A 88 -9.88 3.57 -2.12
C PRO A 88 -9.54 4.38 -0.87
N GLY A 89 -8.34 4.24 -0.32
CA GLY A 89 -7.89 4.98 0.89
C GLY A 89 -6.93 6.14 0.63
N ASN A 90 -6.65 6.50 -0.62
CA ASN A 90 -5.68 7.56 -0.93
C ASN A 90 -6.36 8.93 -1.09
N ILE A 91 -5.79 9.96 -0.49
CA ILE A 91 -6.13 11.36 -0.74
C ILE A 91 -4.81 12.11 -0.87
N ASN A 92 -4.65 12.90 -1.93
CA ASN A 92 -3.48 13.74 -2.13
C ASN A 92 -3.96 15.07 -2.72
N PHE A 93 -3.70 16.17 -2.03
CA PHE A 93 -4.07 17.52 -2.44
C PHE A 93 -2.85 18.43 -2.46
N SER A 94 -2.90 19.42 -3.35
CA SER A 94 -2.07 20.61 -3.29
C SER A 94 -2.96 21.80 -2.95
N PHE A 95 -2.46 22.67 -2.09
CA PHE A 95 -3.11 23.92 -1.70
C PHE A 95 -2.22 25.07 -2.15
N SER A 96 -2.77 26.00 -2.93
CA SER A 96 -1.99 27.14 -3.39
C SER A 96 -1.69 28.10 -2.24
N PHE A 97 -0.58 28.83 -2.38
CA PHE A 97 -0.18 29.94 -1.51
C PHE A 97 0.24 29.55 -0.09
N ILE A 98 0.34 28.26 0.21
CA ILE A 98 0.81 27.75 1.50
C ILE A 98 1.86 26.66 1.29
N GLU A 99 2.85 26.65 2.17
CA GLU A 99 3.82 25.58 2.26
C GLU A 99 3.23 24.44 3.11
N GLY A 100 3.36 23.19 2.65
CA GLY A 100 2.67 22.05 3.25
C GLY A 100 3.05 21.78 4.70
N GLU A 101 4.29 22.09 5.10
CA GLU A 101 4.74 21.96 6.50
C GLU A 101 4.07 23.00 7.40
N SER A 102 3.83 24.22 6.91
CA SER A 102 3.16 25.29 7.65
C SER A 102 1.67 25.02 7.93
N MET A 103 1.07 24.01 7.28
CA MET A 103 -0.30 23.57 7.59
C MET A 103 -0.40 22.67 8.82
N LEU A 104 0.69 22.00 9.21
CA LEU A 104 0.71 21.01 10.28
C LEU A 104 1.19 21.59 11.63
N LEU A 105 1.86 22.74 11.59
CA LEU A 105 2.28 23.53 12.76
C LEU A 105 1.12 24.39 13.26
#